data_AF-Q1ZVG3-F1
#
_entry.id   AF-Q1ZVG3-F1
#
_cell.length_a   1.000
_cell.length_b   1.000
_cell.length_c   1.000
_cell.angle_alpha   90.00
_cell.angle_beta   90.00
_cell.angle_gamma   90.00
#
_symmetry.space_group_name_H-M   'P 1'
#
loop_
_entity.id
_entity.type
_entity.pdbx_description
1 polymer ?
#
loop_
_entity_poly.entity_id
_entity_poly.type
_entity_poly.pdbx_seq_one_letter_code
_entity_poly.pdbx_strand_id
1 'polypeptide(L)'
;MSFLFLSHFTYAGTTQNIGTNIPVDDHYGLALEPTPTITYRFLPPAIGQQQIEQFIEQSPVLETIKQLSQRRFIFSPSLQIVFGSEDGPLFDPVTNSIHIPYQFVIEARKRFKNKGRISNQRELNQATEDTLLHTLLHEIGHAYILDRAIPILGKEEDSVDNFATILLLNDIARGDEIAMNSADLFALEDLDIDSFDDADFVSEHSLDLQRYYNILCLVYGSNPNRYQRIFDELPVSDRQQQKERCPEYFSVINQGWLHYLAE
;
A
#
# COMPACT_ATOMS: atom_id res chain seq x y z
N MET A 1 -52.76 30.38 56.94
CA MET A 1 -53.56 29.72 55.88
C MET A 1 -52.81 28.45 55.51
N SER A 2 -53.00 27.34 56.25
CA SER A 2 -54.01 26.27 56.03
C SER A 2 -53.87 25.66 54.63
N PHE A 3 -53.58 24.37 54.39
CA PHE A 3 -53.97 23.07 55.00
C PHE A 3 -52.76 22.08 54.90
N LEU A 4 -52.36 21.21 55.85
CA LEU A 4 -52.92 19.91 56.33
C LEU A 4 -53.32 18.96 55.16
N PHE A 5 -52.91 17.68 55.00
CA PHE A 5 -52.59 16.55 55.89
C PHE A 5 -51.71 15.47 55.16
N LEU A 6 -51.17 14.53 55.97
CA LEU A 6 -50.35 13.31 55.72
C LEU A 6 -50.87 12.36 54.59
N SER A 7 -50.14 11.39 54.00
CA SER A 7 -49.43 10.23 54.61
C SER A 7 -48.75 9.27 53.58
N HIS A 8 -47.58 8.72 53.97
CA HIS A 8 -47.15 7.29 53.93
C HIS A 8 -46.68 6.56 52.63
N PHE A 9 -45.42 6.06 52.75
CA PHE A 9 -44.78 4.80 52.30
C PHE A 9 -44.53 4.42 50.80
N THR A 10 -43.22 4.38 50.49
CA THR A 10 -42.38 3.44 49.70
C THR A 10 -42.79 2.95 48.30
N TYR A 11 -41.87 3.13 47.35
CA TYR A 11 -41.50 2.06 46.40
C TYR A 11 -39.99 2.07 46.11
N ALA A 12 -39.40 0.87 46.17
CA ALA A 12 -38.02 0.57 45.81
C ALA A 12 -37.90 0.22 44.31
N GLY A 13 -36.69 0.30 43.74
CA GLY A 13 -36.38 -0.36 42.46
C GLY A 13 -35.31 0.40 41.67
N THR A 14 -34.03 0.14 41.89
CA THR A 14 -33.14 -0.69 41.04
C THR A 14 -33.23 -0.44 39.54
N THR A 15 -32.10 0.03 39.01
CA THR A 15 -31.66 -0.08 37.61
C THR A 15 -32.06 -1.41 37.00
N GLN A 16 -32.79 -1.38 35.88
CA GLN A 16 -33.14 -2.58 35.13
C GLN A 16 -32.53 -2.52 33.73
N ASN A 17 -31.48 -3.33 33.58
CA ASN A 17 -31.09 -3.93 32.31
C ASN A 17 -32.32 -4.60 31.68
N ILE A 18 -32.64 -4.24 30.44
CA ILE A 18 -33.55 -5.04 29.62
C ILE A 18 -32.66 -5.88 28.73
N GLY A 19 -32.49 -7.15 29.12
CA GLY A 19 -31.93 -8.17 28.26
C GLY A 19 -32.96 -8.60 27.22
N THR A 20 -32.50 -8.82 26.01
CA THR A 20 -33.06 -9.87 25.16
C THR A 20 -32.12 -11.06 25.23
N ASN A 21 -32.61 -12.13 25.87
CA ASN A 21 -32.05 -13.46 25.84
C ASN A 21 -31.84 -13.90 24.39
N ILE A 22 -30.58 -14.01 23.95
CA ILE A 22 -30.21 -14.91 22.86
C ILE A 22 -29.45 -16.07 23.52
N PRO A 23 -29.89 -17.33 23.34
CA PRO A 23 -29.13 -18.48 23.82
C PRO A 23 -27.78 -18.49 23.10
N VAL A 24 -26.70 -18.53 23.86
CA VAL A 24 -25.40 -18.91 23.34
C VAL A 24 -25.46 -20.42 23.14
N ASP A 25 -25.79 -20.86 21.93
CA ASP A 25 -25.60 -22.24 21.51
C ASP A 25 -24.16 -22.38 21.03
N ASP A 26 -23.30 -22.86 21.94
CA ASP A 26 -21.85 -23.05 21.74
C ASP A 26 -21.53 -24.36 20.99
N HIS A 27 -22.31 -24.66 19.95
CA HIS A 27 -22.16 -25.87 19.15
C HIS A 27 -22.29 -25.55 17.65
N TYR A 28 -21.13 -25.55 16.98
CA TYR A 28 -20.93 -25.40 15.52
C TYR A 28 -21.06 -24.00 14.94
N GLY A 29 -20.07 -23.15 15.20
CA GLY A 29 -19.84 -21.93 14.45
C GLY A 29 -18.39 -21.51 14.54
N LEU A 30 -17.51 -22.20 13.79
CA LEU A 30 -16.23 -21.59 13.42
C LEU A 30 -16.60 -20.27 12.74
N ALA A 31 -16.33 -19.13 13.37
CA ALA A 31 -16.20 -17.89 12.62
C ALA A 31 -15.12 -18.19 11.58
N LEU A 32 -15.54 -18.42 10.33
CA LEU A 32 -14.60 -18.59 9.24
C LEU A 32 -13.86 -17.26 9.17
N GLU A 33 -12.59 -17.28 9.59
CA GLU A 33 -11.66 -16.19 9.29
C GLU A 33 -11.89 -15.80 7.83
N PRO A 34 -12.11 -14.52 7.49
CA PRO A 34 -12.33 -14.12 6.12
C PRO A 34 -11.15 -14.66 5.29
N THR A 35 -11.48 -15.56 4.37
CA THR A 35 -10.49 -16.22 3.53
C THR A 35 -9.79 -15.13 2.71
N PRO A 36 -8.47 -14.99 2.82
CA PRO A 36 -7.76 -14.01 2.01
C PRO A 36 -8.06 -14.24 0.54
N THR A 37 -8.42 -13.16 -0.16
CA THR A 37 -8.88 -13.21 -1.55
C THR A 37 -7.73 -13.04 -2.53
N ILE A 38 -6.49 -13.12 -2.04
CA ILE A 38 -5.27 -13.14 -2.82
C ILE A 38 -4.72 -14.57 -2.82
N THR A 39 -4.37 -15.07 -4.00
CA THR A 39 -3.66 -16.36 -4.16
C THR A 39 -2.33 -16.15 -4.85
N TYR A 40 -1.36 -17.02 -4.58
CA TYR A 40 -0.02 -16.94 -5.17
C TYR A 40 0.25 -18.16 -6.04
N ARG A 41 0.90 -17.94 -7.18
CA ARG A 41 1.38 -19.00 -8.07
C ARG A 41 2.82 -18.68 -8.49
N PHE A 42 3.71 -19.67 -8.34
CA PHE A 42 5.10 -19.56 -8.79
C PHE A 42 5.26 -20.39 -10.06
N LEU A 43 5.75 -19.77 -11.13
CA LEU A 43 6.15 -20.44 -12.35
C LEU A 43 7.61 -20.91 -12.25
N PRO A 44 7.99 -22.03 -12.90
CA PRO A 44 9.36 -22.54 -12.83
C PRO A 44 10.38 -21.47 -13.26
N PRO A 45 11.42 -21.22 -12.46
CA PRO A 45 12.44 -20.22 -12.79
C PRO A 45 13.30 -20.68 -13.96
N ALA A 46 13.72 -19.73 -14.80
CA ALA A 46 14.79 -19.98 -15.75
C ALA A 46 16.13 -20.24 -15.03
N ILE A 47 17.15 -20.71 -15.77
CA ILE A 47 18.49 -20.91 -15.22
C ILE A 47 19.01 -19.58 -14.64
N GLY A 48 19.39 -19.58 -13.36
CA GLY A 48 19.88 -18.40 -12.65
C GLY A 48 18.84 -17.63 -11.85
N GLN A 49 17.55 -17.98 -11.96
CA GLN A 49 16.45 -17.33 -11.24
C GLN A 49 16.00 -18.09 -9.97
N GLN A 50 16.55 -19.29 -9.70
CA GLN A 50 16.16 -20.11 -8.54
C GLN A 50 16.36 -19.39 -7.19
N GLN A 51 17.42 -18.58 -7.09
CA GLN A 51 17.70 -17.83 -5.87
C GLN A 51 16.69 -16.69 -5.65
N ILE A 52 16.18 -16.08 -6.73
CA ILE A 52 15.20 -14.99 -6.58
C ILE A 52 13.81 -15.52 -6.29
N GLU A 53 13.43 -16.67 -6.84
CA GLU A 53 12.21 -17.39 -6.44
C GLU A 53 12.24 -17.68 -4.94
N GLN A 54 13.29 -18.33 -4.44
CA GLN A 54 13.45 -18.64 -3.00
C GLN A 54 13.43 -17.39 -2.13
N PHE A 55 14.03 -16.29 -2.60
CA PHE A 55 14.01 -15.01 -1.91
C PHE A 55 12.58 -14.45 -1.76
N ILE A 56 11.78 -14.50 -2.83
CA ILE A 56 10.38 -14.05 -2.82
C ILE A 56 9.52 -14.95 -1.91
N GLU A 57 9.68 -16.28 -2.03
CA GLU A 57 8.94 -17.24 -1.21
C GLU A 57 9.18 -17.07 0.30
N GLN A 58 10.41 -16.71 0.67
CA GLN A 58 10.81 -16.52 2.08
C GLN A 58 10.58 -15.10 2.59
N SER A 59 10.16 -14.19 1.70
CA SER A 59 9.97 -12.78 2.02
C SER A 59 8.73 -12.57 2.90
N PRO A 60 8.77 -11.62 3.85
CA PRO A 60 7.57 -11.21 4.61
C PRO A 60 6.50 -10.53 3.74
N VAL A 61 6.82 -10.18 2.49
CA VAL A 61 5.93 -9.45 1.57
C VAL A 61 4.63 -10.19 1.31
N LEU A 62 4.68 -11.50 1.07
CA LEU A 62 3.47 -12.29 0.75
C LEU A 62 2.51 -12.31 1.93
N GLU A 63 3.01 -12.53 3.14
CA GLU A 63 2.19 -12.51 4.35
C GLU A 63 1.63 -11.10 4.62
N THR A 64 2.42 -10.05 4.33
CA THR A 64 1.95 -8.66 4.46
C THR A 64 0.78 -8.37 3.53
N ILE A 65 0.87 -8.74 2.25
CA ILE A 65 -0.22 -8.59 1.28
C ILE A 65 -1.46 -9.37 1.71
N LYS A 66 -1.27 -10.61 2.17
CA LYS A 66 -2.36 -11.44 2.66
C LYS A 66 -3.09 -10.77 3.84
N GLN A 67 -2.35 -10.25 4.83
CA GLN A 67 -2.94 -9.56 5.98
C GLN A 67 -3.63 -8.24 5.61
N LEU A 68 -3.14 -7.53 4.61
CA LEU A 68 -3.81 -6.34 4.09
C LEU A 68 -5.11 -6.71 3.36
N SER A 69 -5.11 -7.78 2.57
CA SER A 69 -6.31 -8.23 1.84
C SER A 69 -7.48 -8.55 2.76
N GLN A 70 -7.20 -9.03 3.97
CA GLN A 70 -8.21 -9.34 4.98
C GLN A 70 -8.81 -8.10 5.65
N ARG A 71 -8.15 -6.94 5.53
CA ARG A 71 -8.50 -5.72 6.26
C ARG A 71 -8.88 -4.53 5.38
N ARG A 72 -8.36 -4.47 4.15
CA ARG A 72 -8.41 -3.28 3.29
C ARG A 72 -8.93 -3.54 1.88
N PHE A 73 -8.60 -4.68 1.28
CA PHE A 73 -9.02 -5.00 -0.09
C PHE A 73 -9.42 -6.48 -0.22
N ILE A 74 -10.72 -6.72 -0.20
CA ILE A 74 -11.32 -8.05 -0.37
C ILE A 74 -11.86 -8.14 -1.81
N PHE A 75 -11.43 -9.17 -2.53
CA PHE A 75 -11.79 -9.43 -3.94
C PHE A 75 -12.74 -10.63 -4.06
N SER A 76 -13.75 -10.52 -4.94
CA SER A 76 -14.62 -11.66 -5.30
C SER A 76 -14.94 -11.60 -6.79
N PRO A 77 -14.31 -12.43 -7.65
CA PRO A 77 -13.46 -13.58 -7.34
C PRO A 77 -12.06 -13.22 -6.80
N SER A 78 -11.32 -14.22 -6.30
CA SER A 78 -9.95 -14.00 -5.80
C SER A 78 -9.01 -13.50 -6.91
N LEU A 79 -8.15 -12.54 -6.57
CA LEU A 79 -7.07 -12.05 -7.42
C LEU A 79 -5.85 -12.97 -7.28
N GLN A 80 -5.25 -13.40 -8.40
CA GLN A 80 -4.06 -14.26 -8.40
C GLN A 80 -2.80 -13.44 -8.67
N ILE A 81 -1.75 -13.61 -7.86
CA ILE A 81 -0.42 -13.05 -8.10
C ILE A 81 0.47 -14.19 -8.63
N VAL A 82 0.97 -14.02 -9.84
CA VAL A 82 1.80 -14.99 -10.57
C VAL A 82 3.24 -14.49 -10.62
N PHE A 83 4.14 -15.19 -9.94
CA PHE A 83 5.58 -14.94 -10.00
C PHE A 83 6.25 -15.76 -11.10
N GLY A 84 7.24 -15.18 -11.76
CA GLY A 84 8.00 -15.82 -12.84
C GLY A 84 7.33 -15.76 -14.20
N SER A 85 6.37 -14.84 -14.41
CA SER A 85 5.82 -14.53 -15.73
C SER A 85 6.90 -13.99 -16.68
N GLU A 86 6.63 -14.06 -17.98
CA GLU A 86 7.51 -13.47 -19.01
C GLU A 86 7.37 -11.93 -19.02
N ASP A 87 6.14 -11.44 -18.95
CA ASP A 87 5.81 -10.01 -18.95
C ASP A 87 5.39 -9.51 -17.55
N GLY A 88 5.53 -8.21 -17.33
CA GLY A 88 5.18 -7.48 -16.11
C GLY A 88 6.38 -6.73 -15.48
N PRO A 89 6.21 -6.10 -14.31
CA PRO A 89 5.00 -6.07 -13.47
C PRO A 89 3.78 -5.53 -14.20
N LEU A 90 2.63 -6.20 -14.05
CA LEU A 90 1.34 -5.70 -14.56
C LEU A 90 0.17 -6.43 -13.89
N PHE A 91 -0.99 -5.77 -13.86
CA PHE A 91 -2.29 -6.36 -13.67
C PHE A 91 -2.97 -6.65 -15.01
N ASP A 92 -3.40 -7.90 -15.23
CA ASP A 92 -4.20 -8.31 -16.39
C ASP A 92 -5.70 -8.40 -16.00
N PRO A 93 -6.54 -7.47 -16.48
CA PRO A 93 -7.97 -7.46 -16.17
C PRO A 93 -8.75 -8.61 -16.84
N VAL A 94 -8.21 -9.25 -17.88
CA VAL A 94 -8.88 -10.36 -18.59
C VAL A 94 -8.80 -11.65 -17.78
N THR A 95 -7.63 -11.92 -17.22
CA THR A 95 -7.37 -13.12 -16.41
C THR A 95 -7.57 -12.89 -14.91
N ASN A 96 -7.73 -11.63 -14.50
CA ASN A 96 -7.79 -11.18 -13.10
C ASN A 96 -6.56 -11.68 -12.33
N SER A 97 -5.38 -11.39 -12.88
CA SER A 97 -4.11 -11.74 -12.25
C SER A 97 -3.04 -10.66 -12.39
N ILE A 98 -2.18 -10.59 -11.38
CA ILE A 98 -0.97 -9.77 -11.36
C ILE A 98 0.20 -10.65 -11.77
N HIS A 99 1.05 -10.17 -12.66
CA HIS A 99 2.18 -10.88 -13.22
C HIS A 99 3.48 -10.20 -12.82
N ILE A 100 4.36 -10.90 -12.10
CA ILE A 100 5.65 -10.38 -11.62
C ILE A 100 6.78 -11.25 -12.17
N PRO A 101 7.54 -10.78 -13.17
CA PRO A 101 8.71 -11.49 -13.63
C PRO A 101 9.79 -11.58 -12.56
N TYR A 102 10.47 -12.72 -12.48
CA TYR A 102 11.67 -12.86 -11.64
C TYR A 102 12.76 -11.85 -12.04
N GLN A 103 12.81 -11.51 -13.33
CA GLN A 103 13.79 -10.55 -13.86
C GLN A 103 13.60 -9.14 -13.27
N PHE A 104 12.35 -8.73 -13.03
CA PHE A 104 12.06 -7.43 -12.41
C PHE A 104 12.74 -7.31 -11.04
N VAL A 105 12.56 -8.32 -10.18
CA VAL A 105 13.15 -8.33 -8.83
C VAL A 105 14.68 -8.40 -8.88
N ILE A 106 15.24 -9.12 -9.87
CA ILE A 106 16.69 -9.17 -10.11
C ILE A 106 17.24 -7.79 -10.49
N GLU A 107 16.59 -7.08 -11.41
CA GLU A 107 17.05 -5.76 -11.86
C GLU A 107 16.87 -4.70 -10.77
N ALA A 108 15.75 -4.69 -10.04
CA ALA A 108 15.57 -3.81 -8.89
C ALA A 108 16.70 -3.99 -7.87
N ARG A 109 16.98 -5.24 -7.49
CA ARG A 109 18.10 -5.58 -6.61
C ARG A 109 19.45 -5.13 -7.16
N LYS A 110 19.69 -5.30 -8.46
CA LYS A 110 20.94 -4.89 -9.12
C LYS A 110 21.11 -3.37 -9.12
N ARG A 111 20.04 -2.59 -9.33
CA ARG A 111 20.05 -1.13 -9.25
C ARG A 111 20.49 -0.64 -7.88
N PHE A 112 19.88 -1.17 -6.82
CA PHE A 112 20.27 -0.85 -5.44
C PHE A 112 21.74 -1.21 -5.13
N LYS A 113 22.21 -2.35 -5.62
CA LYS A 113 23.60 -2.79 -5.41
C LYS A 113 24.61 -1.90 -6.14
N ASN A 114 24.34 -1.55 -7.39
CA ASN A 114 25.34 -0.92 -8.25
C ASN A 114 25.55 0.58 -7.96
N LYS A 115 24.54 1.27 -7.44
CA LYS A 115 24.61 2.72 -7.22
C LYS A 115 25.08 3.10 -5.80
N GLY A 116 25.57 2.13 -5.03
CA GLY A 116 26.27 2.38 -3.75
C GLY A 116 25.42 2.96 -2.63
N ARG A 117 24.09 3.06 -2.79
CA ARG A 117 23.16 3.49 -1.74
C ARG A 117 23.11 2.50 -0.57
N ILE A 118 23.44 1.24 -0.84
CA ILE A 118 23.33 0.14 0.11
C ILE A 118 24.71 -0.45 0.43
N SER A 119 24.98 -0.55 1.73
CA SER A 119 26.31 -0.88 2.25
C SER A 119 26.47 -2.34 2.67
N ASN A 120 25.36 -3.07 2.81
CA ASN A 120 25.39 -4.48 3.21
C ASN A 120 24.23 -5.31 2.64
N GLN A 121 24.36 -6.63 2.78
CA GLN A 121 23.42 -7.59 2.20
C GLN A 121 22.00 -7.52 2.81
N ARG A 122 21.89 -7.12 4.08
CA ARG A 122 20.61 -7.01 4.77
C ARG A 122 19.81 -5.82 4.25
N GLU A 123 20.42 -4.64 4.18
CA GLU A 123 19.84 -3.46 3.54
C GLU A 123 19.41 -3.77 2.10
N LEU A 124 20.22 -4.53 1.36
CA LEU A 124 19.91 -4.85 -0.04
C LEU A 124 18.68 -5.74 -0.17
N ASN A 125 18.61 -6.79 0.66
CA ASN A 125 17.42 -7.63 0.73
C ASN A 125 16.20 -6.78 1.08
N GLN A 126 16.33 -5.93 2.09
CA GLN A 126 15.21 -5.13 2.55
C GLN A 126 14.72 -4.13 1.50
N ALA A 127 15.59 -3.38 0.83
CA ALA A 127 15.17 -2.48 -0.24
C ALA A 127 14.50 -3.23 -1.41
N THR A 128 14.96 -4.46 -1.68
CA THR A 128 14.35 -5.32 -2.70
C THR A 128 12.95 -5.79 -2.25
N GLU A 129 12.77 -6.16 -0.98
CA GLU A 129 11.45 -6.53 -0.41
C GLU A 129 10.50 -5.34 -0.37
N ASP A 130 10.99 -4.17 0.05
CA ASP A 130 10.24 -2.91 0.13
C ASP A 130 9.74 -2.50 -1.27
N THR A 131 10.60 -2.60 -2.28
CA THR A 131 10.25 -2.41 -3.69
C THR A 131 9.17 -3.39 -4.13
N LEU A 132 9.39 -4.69 -3.89
CA LEU A 132 8.43 -5.73 -4.29
C LEU A 132 7.06 -5.50 -3.65
N LEU A 133 7.02 -5.12 -2.37
CA LEU A 133 5.77 -4.80 -1.67
C LEU A 133 5.05 -3.62 -2.33
N HIS A 134 5.75 -2.52 -2.59
CA HIS A 134 5.15 -1.36 -3.24
C HIS A 134 4.62 -1.71 -4.64
N THR A 135 5.41 -2.40 -5.47
CA THR A 135 4.97 -2.84 -6.80
C THR A 135 3.74 -3.72 -6.71
N LEU A 136 3.69 -4.69 -5.80
CA LEU A 136 2.49 -5.51 -5.63
C LEU A 136 1.28 -4.68 -5.19
N LEU A 137 1.45 -3.71 -4.29
CA LEU A 137 0.36 -2.81 -3.88
C LEU A 137 -0.10 -1.90 -5.03
N HIS A 138 0.82 -1.45 -5.88
CA HIS A 138 0.51 -0.67 -7.08
C HIS A 138 -0.36 -1.49 -8.04
N GLU A 139 0.03 -2.72 -8.37
CA GLU A 139 -0.77 -3.62 -9.24
C GLU A 139 -2.12 -4.02 -8.61
N ILE A 140 -2.15 -4.19 -7.28
CA ILE A 140 -3.41 -4.39 -6.54
C ILE A 140 -4.29 -3.14 -6.63
N GLY A 141 -3.69 -1.95 -6.69
CA GLY A 141 -4.40 -0.68 -6.90
C GLY A 141 -5.20 -0.69 -8.21
N HIS A 142 -4.59 -1.13 -9.31
CA HIS A 142 -5.31 -1.28 -10.59
C HIS A 142 -6.49 -2.24 -10.47
N ALA A 143 -6.25 -3.42 -9.89
CA ALA A 143 -7.29 -4.41 -9.67
C ALA A 143 -8.43 -3.85 -8.79
N TYR A 144 -8.09 -3.09 -7.76
CA TYR A 144 -9.05 -2.50 -6.82
C TYR A 144 -9.88 -1.38 -7.45
N ILE A 145 -9.26 -0.50 -8.25
CA ILE A 145 -9.95 0.53 -9.02
C ILE A 145 -10.97 -0.11 -9.96
N LEU A 146 -10.58 -1.16 -10.68
CA LEU A 146 -11.46 -1.88 -11.60
C LEU A 146 -12.62 -2.57 -10.86
N ASP A 147 -12.32 -3.33 -9.80
CA ASP A 147 -13.31 -4.07 -9.00
C ASP A 147 -14.38 -3.15 -8.39
N ARG A 148 -13.96 -2.00 -7.88
CA ARG A 148 -14.84 -1.03 -7.22
C ARG A 148 -15.39 0.05 -8.16
N ALA A 149 -15.05 -0.01 -9.44
CA ALA A 149 -15.41 0.99 -10.45
C ALA A 149 -15.09 2.43 -10.00
N ILE A 150 -13.91 2.63 -9.40
CA ILE A 150 -13.49 3.93 -8.86
C ILE A 150 -13.22 4.88 -10.03
N PRO A 151 -13.86 6.07 -10.06
CA PRO A 151 -13.62 7.03 -11.14
C PRO A 151 -12.24 7.66 -11.02
N ILE A 152 -11.45 7.56 -12.09
CA ILE A 152 -10.14 8.20 -12.21
C ILE A 152 -10.24 9.41 -13.12
N LEU A 153 -9.94 10.60 -12.58
CA LEU A 153 -9.99 11.88 -13.30
C LEU A 153 -8.62 12.42 -13.70
N GLY A 154 -7.55 11.70 -13.35
CA GLY A 154 -6.15 12.01 -13.70
C GLY A 154 -5.47 10.80 -14.34
N LYS A 155 -4.15 10.68 -14.14
CA LYS A 155 -3.42 9.45 -14.50
C LYS A 155 -3.75 8.35 -13.49
N GLU A 156 -4.11 7.17 -13.98
CA GLU A 156 -4.37 6.01 -13.12
C GLU A 156 -3.10 5.58 -12.39
N GLU A 157 -1.96 5.59 -13.07
CA GLU A 157 -0.63 5.34 -12.53
C GLU A 157 -0.29 6.17 -11.28
N ASP A 158 -0.51 7.48 -11.34
CA ASP A 158 -0.30 8.35 -10.17
C ASP A 158 -1.29 8.01 -9.05
N SER A 159 -2.49 7.57 -9.40
CA SER A 159 -3.52 7.18 -8.43
C SER A 159 -3.14 5.88 -7.72
N VAL A 160 -2.63 4.88 -8.43
CA VAL A 160 -2.22 3.60 -7.83
C VAL A 160 -0.90 3.69 -7.06
N ASP A 161 0.01 4.60 -7.43
CA ASP A 161 1.16 4.97 -6.58
C ASP A 161 0.71 5.59 -5.26
N ASN A 162 -0.26 6.50 -5.34
CA ASN A 162 -0.88 7.09 -4.15
C ASN A 162 -1.57 6.00 -3.30
N PHE A 163 -2.28 5.05 -3.91
CA PHE A 163 -2.92 3.93 -3.22
C PHE A 163 -1.90 3.10 -2.43
N ALA A 164 -0.83 2.66 -3.10
CA ALA A 164 0.24 1.89 -2.49
C ALA A 164 0.87 2.64 -1.32
N THR A 165 1.19 3.93 -1.52
CA THR A 165 1.80 4.77 -0.49
C THR A 165 0.88 5.00 0.71
N ILE A 166 -0.42 5.23 0.50
CA ILE A 166 -1.37 5.43 1.59
C ILE A 166 -1.53 4.16 2.44
N LEU A 167 -1.62 2.98 1.82
CA LEU A 167 -1.65 1.71 2.56
C LEU A 167 -0.38 1.50 3.38
N LEU A 168 0.79 1.77 2.80
CA LEU A 168 2.05 1.69 3.53
C LEU A 168 2.04 2.61 4.76
N LEU A 169 1.72 3.88 4.58
CA LEU A 169 1.75 4.89 5.65
C LEU A 169 0.75 4.61 6.78
N ASN A 170 -0.42 4.05 6.48
CA ASN A 170 -1.48 3.86 7.47
C ASN A 170 -1.52 2.46 8.10
N ASP A 171 -1.10 1.42 7.39
CA ASP A 171 -1.36 0.04 7.78
C ASP A 171 -0.10 -0.79 8.04
N ILE A 172 1.07 -0.31 7.59
CA ILE A 172 2.32 -1.06 7.66
C ILE A 172 3.33 -0.38 8.59
N ALA A 173 3.86 -1.17 9.53
CA ALA A 173 4.96 -0.73 10.37
C ALA A 173 6.19 -0.43 9.49
N ARG A 174 6.82 0.73 9.69
CA ARG A 174 7.89 1.28 8.82
C ARG A 174 7.45 1.53 7.37
N GLY A 175 6.15 1.70 7.11
CA GLY A 175 5.63 1.97 5.78
C GLY A 175 6.17 3.24 5.13
N ASP A 176 6.55 4.23 5.94
CA ASP A 176 7.26 5.43 5.49
C ASP A 176 8.65 5.13 4.92
N GLU A 177 9.43 4.27 5.58
CA GLU A 177 10.73 3.81 5.11
C GLU A 177 10.59 2.91 3.86
N ILE A 178 9.57 2.06 3.82
CA ILE A 178 9.25 1.25 2.64
C ILE A 178 8.94 2.17 1.45
N ALA A 179 8.03 3.13 1.62
CA ALA A 179 7.66 4.07 0.56
C ALA A 179 8.85 4.88 0.04
N MET A 180 9.75 5.36 0.93
CA MET A 180 10.98 6.04 0.49
C MET A 180 11.93 5.11 -0.26
N ASN A 181 12.11 3.86 0.18
CA ASN A 181 12.94 2.88 -0.53
C ASN A 181 12.36 2.54 -1.90
N SER A 182 11.04 2.43 -2.03
CA SER A 182 10.38 2.21 -3.32
C SER A 182 10.49 3.43 -4.22
N ALA A 183 10.36 4.65 -3.68
CA ALA A 183 10.62 5.87 -4.42
C ALA A 183 12.07 5.91 -4.95
N ASP A 184 13.04 5.51 -4.12
CA ASP A 184 14.44 5.42 -4.52
C ASP A 184 14.64 4.52 -5.74
N LEU A 185 13.81 3.51 -5.99
CA LEU A 185 13.87 2.73 -7.24
C LEU A 185 13.60 3.62 -8.46
N PHE A 186 12.55 4.45 -8.46
CA PHE A 186 12.28 5.38 -9.56
C PHE A 186 13.47 6.34 -9.76
N ALA A 187 14.03 6.87 -8.67
CA ALA A 187 15.24 7.70 -8.78
C ALA A 187 16.47 6.93 -9.29
N LEU A 188 16.51 5.60 -9.18
CA LEU A 188 17.58 4.77 -9.75
C LEU A 188 17.31 4.42 -11.22
N GLU A 189 16.06 4.26 -11.61
CA GLU A 189 15.61 4.03 -12.99
C GLU A 189 15.83 5.26 -13.87
N ASP A 190 15.57 6.46 -13.33
CA ASP A 190 15.86 7.73 -13.99
C ASP A 190 17.35 7.86 -14.37
N LEU A 191 18.27 7.28 -13.57
CA LEU A 191 19.70 7.29 -13.88
C LEU A 191 20.09 6.44 -15.09
N ASP A 192 19.19 5.60 -15.60
CA ASP A 192 19.37 4.82 -16.82
C ASP A 192 18.87 5.61 -18.06
N ILE A 193 18.27 6.80 -17.88
CA ILE A 193 17.76 7.67 -18.95
C ILE A 193 18.82 8.72 -19.32
N ASP A 194 19.33 8.65 -20.55
CA ASP A 194 20.30 9.64 -21.08
C ASP A 194 19.62 10.94 -21.52
N SER A 195 18.41 10.85 -22.07
CA SER A 195 17.60 11.98 -22.53
C SER A 195 16.15 11.57 -22.68
N PHE A 196 15.22 12.49 -22.39
CA PHE A 196 13.80 12.26 -22.63
C PHE A 196 13.42 12.45 -24.10
N ASP A 197 12.55 11.59 -24.61
CA ASP A 197 11.92 11.72 -25.92
C ASP A 197 10.38 11.80 -25.82
N ASP A 198 9.70 11.91 -26.96
CA ASP A 198 8.24 12.05 -26.99
C ASP A 198 7.51 10.86 -26.35
N ALA A 199 8.08 9.65 -26.40
CA ALA A 199 7.47 8.47 -25.78
C ALA A 199 7.41 8.60 -24.26
N ASP A 200 8.43 9.21 -23.63
CA ASP A 200 8.42 9.49 -22.19
C ASP A 200 7.30 10.46 -21.81
N PHE A 201 7.03 11.46 -22.65
CA PHE A 201 6.01 12.47 -22.37
C PHE A 201 4.59 12.04 -22.72
N VAL A 202 4.40 11.10 -23.64
CA VAL A 202 3.08 10.52 -23.97
C VAL A 202 2.76 9.25 -23.16
N SER A 203 3.71 8.78 -22.35
CA SER A 203 3.54 7.65 -21.44
C SER A 203 2.39 7.86 -20.46
N GLU A 204 1.71 6.77 -20.12
CA GLU A 204 0.70 6.74 -19.06
C GLU A 204 1.34 7.00 -17.69
N HIS A 205 2.56 6.50 -17.47
CA HIS A 205 3.35 6.80 -16.30
C HIS A 205 3.81 8.26 -16.30
N SER A 206 3.85 8.87 -15.12
CA SER A 206 4.62 10.09 -14.92
C SER A 206 6.12 9.79 -14.98
N LEU A 207 6.95 10.81 -15.23
CA LEU A 207 8.40 10.63 -15.26
C LEU A 207 8.88 10.09 -13.91
N ASP A 208 9.94 9.27 -13.91
CA ASP A 208 10.42 8.59 -12.71
C ASP A 208 10.71 9.56 -11.54
N LEU A 209 11.36 10.69 -11.80
CA LEU A 209 11.56 11.72 -10.77
C LEU A 209 10.26 12.40 -10.31
N GLN A 210 9.23 12.49 -11.15
CA GLN A 210 7.92 12.98 -10.71
C GLN A 210 7.28 11.99 -9.74
N ARG A 211 7.32 10.69 -10.04
CA ARG A 211 6.84 9.63 -9.15
C ARG A 211 7.60 9.62 -7.83
N TYR A 212 8.94 9.72 -7.89
CA TYR A 212 9.81 9.86 -6.72
C TYR A 212 9.37 10.99 -5.80
N TYR A 213 9.29 12.22 -6.31
CA TYR A 213 8.93 13.38 -5.50
C TYR A 213 7.47 13.35 -5.02
N ASN A 214 6.55 12.72 -5.77
CA ASN A 214 5.17 12.53 -5.32
C ASN A 214 5.09 11.62 -4.08
N ILE A 215 5.81 10.49 -4.06
CA ILE A 215 5.87 9.60 -2.89
C ILE A 215 6.53 10.32 -1.70
N LEU A 216 7.66 10.99 -1.89
CA LEU A 216 8.30 11.76 -0.81
C LEU A 216 7.39 12.85 -0.26
N CYS A 217 6.54 13.45 -1.10
CA CYS A 217 5.56 14.44 -0.67
C CYS A 217 4.48 13.83 0.23
N LEU A 218 3.98 12.63 -0.09
CA LEU A 218 3.07 11.91 0.80
C LEU A 218 3.74 11.52 2.12
N VAL A 219 4.96 11.00 2.07
CA VAL A 219 5.74 10.65 3.27
C VAL A 219 5.96 11.89 4.15
N TYR A 220 6.40 13.00 3.57
CA TYR A 220 6.57 14.27 4.29
C TYR A 220 5.26 14.75 4.90
N GLY A 221 4.19 14.79 4.10
CA GLY A 221 2.88 15.28 4.53
C GLY A 221 2.27 14.46 5.67
N SER A 222 2.57 13.16 5.72
CA SER A 222 2.13 12.28 6.82
C SER A 222 2.80 12.60 8.15
N ASN A 223 4.07 13.02 8.15
CA ASN A 223 4.81 13.38 9.35
C ASN A 223 5.92 14.43 9.08
N PRO A 224 5.55 15.72 8.95
CA PRO A 224 6.52 16.78 8.63
C PRO A 224 7.64 16.93 9.66
N ASN A 225 7.34 16.64 10.93
CA ASN A 225 8.28 16.75 12.04
C ASN A 225 9.39 15.69 11.97
N ARG A 226 9.07 14.47 11.52
CA ARG A 226 10.05 13.39 11.33
C ARG A 226 10.92 13.63 10.10
N TYR A 227 10.33 14.16 9.03
CA TYR A 227 10.94 14.23 7.70
C TYR A 227 11.43 15.62 7.29
N GLN A 228 11.91 16.42 8.23
CA GLN A 228 12.34 17.81 7.98
C GLN A 228 13.43 17.95 6.90
N ARG A 229 14.21 16.90 6.64
CA ARG A 229 15.35 16.89 5.70
C ARG A 229 15.10 16.12 4.40
N ILE A 230 13.88 15.61 4.18
CA ILE A 230 13.56 14.74 3.03
C ILE A 230 13.78 15.41 1.66
N PHE A 231 13.78 16.75 1.63
CA PHE A 231 13.98 17.56 0.43
C PHE A 231 15.31 18.33 0.47
N ASP A 232 16.30 17.85 1.21
CA ASP A 232 17.56 18.58 1.42
C ASP A 232 18.43 18.70 0.16
N GLU A 233 18.15 17.90 -0.86
CA GLU A 233 18.81 17.93 -2.16
C GLU A 233 18.24 19.03 -3.08
N LEU A 234 17.00 19.47 -2.82
CA LEU A 234 16.36 20.52 -3.60
C LEU A 234 16.93 21.92 -3.26
N PRO A 235 16.94 22.85 -4.23
CA PRO A 235 17.14 24.27 -3.98
C PRO A 235 16.21 24.79 -2.87
N VAL A 236 16.66 25.82 -2.16
CA VAL A 236 15.92 26.33 -0.99
C VAL A 236 14.50 26.74 -1.35
N SER A 237 14.27 27.38 -2.49
CA SER A 237 12.92 27.77 -2.95
C SER A 237 12.00 26.56 -3.10
N ASP A 238 12.46 25.54 -3.80
CA ASP A 238 11.65 24.38 -4.19
C ASP A 238 11.38 23.50 -2.98
N ARG A 239 12.36 23.38 -2.09
CA ARG A 239 12.21 22.74 -0.78
C ARG A 239 11.10 23.38 0.04
N GLN A 240 11.08 24.72 0.15
CA GLN A 240 10.03 25.40 0.92
C GLN A 240 8.66 25.19 0.28
N GLN A 241 8.58 25.31 -1.05
CA GLN A 241 7.33 25.08 -1.77
C GLN A 241 6.78 23.65 -1.54
N GLN A 242 7.63 22.62 -1.59
CA GLN A 242 7.20 21.25 -1.30
C GLN A 242 6.74 21.11 0.14
N LYS A 243 7.50 21.63 1.11
CA LYS A 243 7.13 21.55 2.54
C LYS A 243 5.80 22.22 2.86
N GLU A 244 5.46 23.30 2.15
CA GLU A 244 4.17 23.99 2.29
C GLU A 244 3.02 23.19 1.67
N ARG A 245 3.22 22.62 0.46
CA ARG A 245 2.17 21.91 -0.30
C ARG A 245 1.88 20.51 0.23
N CYS A 246 2.92 19.78 0.64
CA CYS A 246 2.82 18.34 0.89
C CYS A 246 1.87 17.92 2.03
N PRO A 247 1.73 18.66 3.14
CA PRO A 247 0.73 18.33 4.17
C PRO A 247 -0.71 18.33 3.67
N GLU A 248 -1.10 19.33 2.86
CA GLU A 248 -2.42 19.38 2.25
C GLU A 248 -2.60 18.27 1.21
N TYR A 249 -1.58 18.06 0.37
CA TYR A 249 -1.57 16.96 -0.60
C TYR A 249 -1.79 15.60 0.06
N PHE A 250 -1.02 15.27 1.10
CA PHE A 250 -1.22 14.05 1.89
C PHE A 250 -2.63 13.98 2.46
N SER A 251 -3.14 15.06 3.07
CA SER A 251 -4.48 15.07 3.65
C SER A 251 -5.57 14.72 2.64
N VAL A 252 -5.53 15.30 1.44
CA VAL A 252 -6.52 15.05 0.38
C VAL A 252 -6.44 13.61 -0.13
N ILE A 253 -5.23 13.16 -0.47
CA ILE A 253 -5.01 11.81 -1.02
C ILE A 253 -5.37 10.73 0.03
N ASN A 254 -4.95 10.92 1.27
CA ASN A 254 -5.25 10.01 2.37
C ASN A 254 -6.75 9.92 2.63
N GLN A 255 -7.48 11.05 2.69
CA GLN A 255 -8.93 11.03 2.88
C GLN A 255 -9.65 10.36 1.70
N GLY A 256 -9.22 10.63 0.46
CA GLY A 256 -9.78 10.01 -0.73
C GLY A 256 -9.63 8.49 -0.72
N TRP A 257 -8.42 7.98 -0.49
CA TRP A 257 -8.20 6.54 -0.46
C TRP A 257 -8.84 5.85 0.74
N LEU A 258 -8.80 6.46 1.93
CA LEU A 258 -9.47 5.90 3.10
C LEU A 258 -11.00 5.89 2.95
N HIS A 259 -11.59 6.77 2.15
CA HIS A 259 -13.02 6.70 1.84
C HIS A 259 -13.36 5.42 1.09
N TYR A 260 -12.62 5.08 0.03
CA TYR A 260 -12.85 3.85 -0.74
C TYR A 260 -12.47 2.59 0.04
N LEU A 261 -11.40 2.64 0.83
CA LEU A 261 -10.91 1.52 1.66
C LEU A 261 -11.72 1.27 2.95
N ALA A 262 -12.69 2.12 3.28
CA ALA A 262 -13.55 1.95 4.46
C ALA A 262 -14.80 1.09 4.19
N GLU A 263 -15.00 0.66 2.94
CA GLU A 263 -16.15 -0.16 2.50
C GLU A 263 -15.87 -1.66 2.45
#